data_AF-A0A3D3ZYY0-F1
#
_entry.id   AF-A0A3D3ZYY0-F1
#
_cell.length_a   1.000
_cell.length_b   1.000
_cell.length_c   1.000
_cell.angle_alpha   90.00
_cell.angle_beta   90.00
_cell.angle_gamma   90.00
#
_symmetry.space_group_name_H-M   'P 1'
#
loop_
_entity.id
_entity.type
_entity.pdbx_description
1 polymer ?
#
loop_
_entity_poly.entity_id
_entity_poly.type
_entity_poly.pdbx_seq_one_letter_code
_entity_poly.pdbx_strand_id
1 'polypeptide(L)'
;MLKMSNLFVVAIASVTMLGSLNAGGFISNLPKDGTRVVYELKFIAIESDENGPDLDSAPKVELELASVGKGPKVKGQPTRWIEIVNRMVKDDKDRTEIAVCLFRESQLTRKETAMESMIKGAIQRLPSPDINLDTDRIKDIERAPFALIVGVKSQSIKELGQKTWTVLDKKHECDGIQTVIEVEESGFRLQLDAYYNDDVPFGFVKGTLVVEQKNQKVTAEIKLIEIKEGAKPSIPLEKIVDSAKVNE
;
A
#
# COMPACT_ATOMS: atom_id res chain seq x y z
N MET A 1 -7.56 25.49 -2.87
CA MET A 1 -7.07 24.94 -1.59
C MET A 1 -7.99 23.77 -1.23
N LEU A 2 -7.50 22.51 -1.20
CA LEU A 2 -8.35 21.38 -0.78
C LEU A 2 -8.20 21.17 0.72
N LYS A 3 -9.33 21.15 1.45
CA LYS A 3 -9.40 20.62 2.81
C LYS A 3 -9.65 19.11 2.68
N MET A 4 -8.68 18.28 3.07
CA MET A 4 -8.82 16.82 2.99
C MET A 4 -9.36 16.27 4.31
N SER A 5 -10.60 15.78 4.24
CA SER A 5 -11.25 14.78 5.09
C SER A 5 -12.47 14.28 4.29
N ASN A 6 -13.10 13.11 4.44
CA ASN A 6 -12.92 11.87 5.24
C ASN A 6 -11.45 11.56 5.62
N LEU A 7 -11.16 11.09 6.83
CA LEU A 7 -9.84 11.30 7.47
C LEU A 7 -8.74 10.28 7.11
N PHE A 8 -7.49 10.71 6.87
CA PHE A 8 -7.13 11.47 5.66
C PHE A 8 -7.18 10.49 4.46
N VAL A 9 -8.39 10.34 3.92
CA VAL A 9 -8.91 9.30 3.01
C VAL A 9 -8.46 7.89 3.38
N VAL A 10 -8.94 7.46 4.56
CA VAL A 10 -8.58 6.22 5.28
C VAL A 10 -7.08 6.06 5.21
N ALA A 11 -6.42 7.00 5.91
CA ALA A 11 -4.99 7.35 5.95
C ALA A 11 -4.12 6.79 4.80
N ILE A 12 -4.62 7.02 3.59
CA ILE A 12 -4.07 6.61 2.28
C ILE A 12 -4.04 5.08 2.11
N ALA A 13 -5.26 4.56 1.95
CA ALA A 13 -5.58 3.13 1.88
C ALA A 13 -4.85 2.35 2.95
N SER A 14 -4.99 2.88 4.18
CA SER A 14 -3.88 3.07 5.09
C SER A 14 -3.05 1.84 5.16
N VAL A 15 -1.83 1.95 4.63
CA VAL A 15 -0.85 0.93 4.95
C VAL A 15 -1.40 -0.48 4.62
N THR A 16 -2.33 -0.67 3.68
CA THR A 16 -2.67 -2.02 3.15
C THR A 16 -1.70 -2.40 2.03
N MET A 17 -0.90 -1.40 1.65
CA MET A 17 0.43 -1.53 1.11
C MET A 17 1.50 -1.69 2.22
N LEU A 18 1.16 -1.99 3.50
CA LEU A 18 2.04 -2.55 4.57
C LEU A 18 2.66 -3.81 3.98
N GLY A 19 3.68 -3.64 3.14
CA GLY A 19 3.64 -4.36 1.86
C GLY A 19 3.53 -5.85 2.06
N SER A 20 2.35 -6.42 1.80
CA SER A 20 2.09 -7.86 1.94
C SER A 20 2.63 -8.47 3.26
N LEU A 21 2.62 -7.67 4.33
CA LEU A 21 3.26 -7.98 5.61
C LEU A 21 2.57 -9.16 6.30
N ASN A 22 3.31 -10.27 6.30
CA ASN A 22 3.96 -10.73 7.52
C ASN A 22 3.08 -11.31 8.66
N ALA A 23 2.45 -12.45 8.41
CA ALA A 23 2.57 -13.57 9.36
C ALA A 23 3.98 -14.23 9.30
N GLY A 24 4.74 -13.97 8.23
CA GLY A 24 6.10 -14.51 8.11
C GLY A 24 7.00 -14.02 6.98
N GLY A 25 6.96 -12.73 6.62
CA GLY A 25 7.99 -12.09 5.80
C GLY A 25 7.54 -11.52 4.45
N PHE A 26 7.04 -10.28 4.53
CA PHE A 26 6.79 -9.27 3.48
C PHE A 26 6.14 -9.65 2.13
N ILE A 27 6.42 -10.77 1.45
CA ILE A 27 5.64 -11.25 0.31
C ILE A 27 5.57 -12.79 0.40
N SER A 28 4.38 -13.37 0.60
CA SER A 28 4.23 -14.84 0.66
C SER A 28 4.57 -15.53 -0.66
N ASN A 29 4.14 -14.92 -1.78
CA ASN A 29 4.40 -15.40 -3.13
C ASN A 29 4.76 -14.21 -4.04
N LEU A 30 6.02 -14.13 -4.49
CA LEU A 30 6.50 -13.12 -5.43
C LEU A 30 5.95 -13.45 -6.83
N PRO A 31 4.98 -12.69 -7.38
CA PRO A 31 4.48 -12.99 -8.72
C PRO A 31 5.52 -12.74 -9.81
N LYS A 32 5.19 -13.17 -11.02
CA LYS A 32 6.06 -13.04 -12.21
C LYS A 32 6.35 -11.56 -12.52
N ASP A 33 7.49 -11.34 -13.17
CA ASP A 33 7.86 -10.03 -13.71
C ASP A 33 6.73 -9.44 -14.59
N GLY A 34 6.28 -8.24 -14.23
CA GLY A 34 5.20 -7.54 -14.93
C GLY A 34 3.77 -7.89 -14.48
N THR A 35 3.57 -8.67 -13.40
CA THR A 35 2.25 -8.82 -12.79
C THR A 35 1.80 -7.52 -12.11
N ARG A 36 0.49 -7.24 -12.15
CA ARG A 36 -0.16 -6.06 -11.56
C ARG A 36 -1.57 -6.44 -11.11
N VAL A 37 -1.99 -5.98 -9.93
CA VAL A 37 -3.29 -6.30 -9.35
C VAL A 37 -4.03 -5.01 -8.97
N VAL A 38 -5.34 -4.99 -9.18
CA VAL A 38 -6.19 -3.84 -8.88
C VAL A 38 -7.18 -4.23 -7.79
N TYR A 39 -7.31 -3.36 -6.80
CA TYR A 39 -8.25 -3.45 -5.70
C TYR A 39 -9.20 -2.24 -5.69
N GLU A 40 -10.48 -2.49 -5.45
CA GLU A 40 -11.45 -1.45 -5.12
C GLU A 40 -11.41 -1.20 -3.60
N LEU A 41 -11.42 0.08 -3.18
CA LEU A 41 -11.67 0.47 -1.80
C LEU A 41 -13.03 1.18 -1.71
N LYS A 42 -13.94 0.61 -0.90
CA LYS A 42 -15.30 1.11 -0.71
C LYS A 42 -15.54 1.49 0.75
N PHE A 43 -15.83 2.75 1.00
CA PHE A 43 -16.27 3.25 2.30
C PHE A 43 -17.62 2.62 2.69
N ILE A 44 -17.75 2.20 3.94
CA ILE A 44 -18.99 1.60 4.47
C ILE A 44 -19.50 2.25 5.77
N ALA A 45 -18.64 2.96 6.51
CA ALA A 45 -19.06 3.75 7.67
C ALA A 45 -18.09 4.93 7.93
N ILE A 46 -18.64 6.04 8.40
CA ILE A 46 -17.91 7.22 8.89
C ILE A 46 -18.60 7.67 10.19
N GLU A 47 -17.82 7.81 11.26
CA GLU A 47 -18.26 8.22 12.59
C GLU A 47 -17.46 9.47 13.00
N SER A 48 -18.13 10.54 13.44
CA SER A 48 -17.54 11.84 13.80
C SER A 48 -18.45 12.61 14.76
N ASP A 49 -17.90 13.15 15.85
CA ASP A 49 -18.68 13.80 16.92
C ASP A 49 -19.34 15.14 16.53
N GLU A 50 -18.81 15.85 15.53
CA GLU A 50 -19.38 17.10 15.00
C GLU A 50 -19.51 17.05 13.47
N ASN A 51 -20.66 17.50 12.94
CA ASN A 51 -20.95 17.83 11.53
C ASN A 51 -20.07 17.11 10.49
N GLY A 52 -20.00 15.79 10.61
CA GLY A 52 -19.05 14.98 9.85
C GLY A 52 -19.44 14.89 8.37
N PRO A 53 -18.47 14.65 7.47
CA PRO A 53 -18.78 14.26 6.10
C PRO A 53 -19.59 12.96 6.13
N ASP A 54 -20.71 12.94 5.41
CA ASP A 54 -21.56 11.76 5.24
C ASP A 54 -20.89 10.71 4.32
N LEU A 55 -21.50 9.54 4.24
CA LEU A 55 -21.01 8.45 3.38
C LEU A 55 -21.11 8.80 1.89
N ASP A 56 -22.11 9.61 1.49
CA ASP A 56 -22.35 9.99 0.10
C ASP A 56 -21.31 11.00 -0.42
N SER A 57 -20.66 11.76 0.46
CA SER A 57 -19.52 12.63 0.16
C SER A 57 -18.15 11.92 0.14
N ALA A 58 -18.12 10.59 0.29
CA ALA A 58 -16.89 9.81 0.25
C ALA A 58 -16.27 9.72 -1.17
N PRO A 59 -14.94 9.79 -1.31
CA PRO A 59 -14.26 9.65 -2.59
C PRO A 59 -14.37 8.21 -3.12
N LYS A 60 -14.34 8.06 -4.45
CA LYS A 60 -14.04 6.75 -5.06
C LYS A 60 -12.53 6.55 -5.08
N VAL A 61 -12.07 5.35 -4.69
CA VAL A 61 -10.65 5.02 -4.56
C VAL A 61 -10.36 3.68 -5.22
N GLU A 62 -9.48 3.70 -6.22
CA GLU A 62 -8.90 2.53 -6.87
C GLU A 62 -7.44 2.40 -6.45
N LEU A 63 -7.03 1.20 -6.06
CA LEU A 63 -5.70 0.91 -5.56
C LEU A 63 -5.04 -0.13 -6.44
N GLU A 64 -3.90 0.18 -7.02
CA GLU A 64 -3.22 -0.72 -7.94
C GLU A 64 -1.80 -0.99 -7.45
N LEU A 65 -1.54 -2.26 -7.14
CA LEU A 65 -0.23 -2.76 -6.70
C LEU A 65 0.43 -3.46 -7.90
N ALA A 66 1.57 -2.94 -8.33
CA ALA A 66 2.26 -3.36 -9.55
C ALA A 66 3.68 -3.82 -9.22
N SER A 67 3.92 -5.13 -9.24
CA SER A 67 5.21 -5.74 -8.91
C SER A 67 5.18 -7.21 -9.37
N VAL A 68 6.26 -7.87 -9.77
CA VAL A 68 7.62 -7.66 -9.28
C VAL A 68 8.61 -7.86 -10.43
N GLY A 69 9.14 -6.80 -11.03
CA GLY A 69 10.17 -6.95 -12.08
C GLY A 69 11.60 -6.98 -11.52
N LYS A 70 12.53 -7.61 -12.23
CA LYS A 70 13.97 -7.45 -12.00
C LYS A 70 14.36 -5.98 -12.11
N GLY A 71 14.96 -5.45 -11.05
CA GLY A 71 15.53 -4.12 -11.03
C GLY A 71 17.00 -4.13 -11.44
N PRO A 72 17.56 -2.95 -11.73
CA PRO A 72 19.00 -2.76 -11.93
C PRO A 72 19.78 -3.15 -10.66
N LYS A 73 21.02 -3.64 -10.82
CA LYS A 73 21.90 -3.93 -9.68
C LYS A 73 22.32 -2.63 -9.00
N VAL A 74 22.20 -2.56 -7.68
CA VAL A 74 22.73 -1.44 -6.87
C VAL A 74 23.84 -1.97 -5.98
N LYS A 75 25.03 -1.34 -6.03
CA LYS A 75 26.26 -1.80 -5.36
C LYS A 75 26.52 -3.31 -5.57
N GLY A 76 26.29 -3.80 -6.79
CA GLY A 76 26.48 -5.20 -7.21
C GLY A 76 25.34 -6.17 -6.85
N GLN A 77 24.40 -5.79 -5.99
CA GLN A 77 23.35 -6.68 -5.47
C GLN A 77 22.11 -6.70 -6.40
N PRO A 78 21.46 -7.88 -6.60
CA PRO A 78 20.16 -7.96 -7.28
C PRO A 78 19.07 -7.18 -6.55
N THR A 79 18.20 -6.53 -7.32
CA THR A 79 17.07 -5.78 -6.77
C THR A 79 15.77 -6.18 -7.48
N ARG A 80 14.65 -5.94 -6.80
CA ARG A 80 13.32 -5.96 -7.41
C ARG A 80 12.69 -4.58 -7.27
N TRP A 81 11.91 -4.16 -8.26
CA TRP A 81 11.10 -2.94 -8.16
C TRP A 81 9.67 -3.29 -7.77
N ILE A 82 9.08 -2.47 -6.90
CA ILE A 82 7.67 -2.48 -6.53
C ILE A 82 7.11 -1.10 -6.87
N GLU A 83 6.04 -1.07 -7.64
CA GLU A 83 5.24 0.12 -7.93
C GLU A 83 3.90 0.06 -7.20
N ILE A 84 3.48 1.23 -6.75
CA ILE A 84 2.30 1.52 -5.98
C ILE A 84 1.60 2.67 -6.69
N VAL A 85 0.33 2.47 -7.07
CA VAL A 85 -0.49 3.51 -7.69
C VAL A 85 -1.80 3.63 -6.92
N ASN A 86 -2.04 4.81 -6.35
CA ASN A 86 -3.29 5.16 -5.67
C ASN A 86 -4.01 6.20 -6.50
N ARG A 87 -5.21 5.84 -7.00
CA ARG A 87 -6.06 6.71 -7.80
C ARG A 87 -7.32 7.08 -7.02
N MET A 88 -7.54 8.38 -6.88
CA MET A 88 -8.64 8.96 -6.11
C MET A 88 -9.46 9.90 -6.99
N VAL A 89 -10.77 9.69 -7.00
CA VAL A 89 -11.73 10.56 -7.70
C VAL A 89 -12.70 11.17 -6.68
N LYS A 90 -12.70 12.50 -6.59
CA LYS A 90 -13.63 13.29 -5.75
C LYS A 90 -13.95 14.63 -6.39
N ASP A 91 -15.22 15.03 -6.37
CA ASP A 91 -15.71 16.32 -6.91
C ASP A 91 -15.18 16.60 -8.32
N ASP A 92 -15.33 15.61 -9.22
CA ASP A 92 -14.82 15.56 -10.60
C ASP A 92 -13.31 15.80 -10.78
N LYS A 93 -12.52 15.67 -9.72
CA LYS A 93 -11.05 15.74 -9.75
C LYS A 93 -10.46 14.35 -9.59
N ASP A 94 -9.71 13.93 -10.61
CA ASP A 94 -8.81 12.79 -10.54
C ASP A 94 -7.48 13.23 -9.92
N ARG A 95 -6.94 12.41 -9.03
CA ARG A 95 -5.62 12.51 -8.43
C ARG A 95 -5.00 11.13 -8.41
N THR A 96 -3.78 11.02 -8.93
CA THR A 96 -3.02 9.77 -8.88
C THR A 96 -1.69 10.01 -8.19
N GLU A 97 -1.41 9.28 -7.11
CA GLU A 97 -0.08 9.21 -6.49
C GLU A 97 0.59 7.89 -6.90
N ILE A 98 1.83 7.99 -7.39
CA ILE A 98 2.65 6.86 -7.84
C ILE A 98 3.90 6.82 -6.96
N ALA A 99 4.19 5.68 -6.36
CA ALA A 99 5.46 5.42 -5.67
C ALA A 99 6.15 4.20 -6.30
N VAL A 100 7.43 4.32 -6.64
CA VAL A 100 8.25 3.22 -7.18
C VAL A 100 9.48 3.05 -6.30
N CYS A 101 9.68 1.84 -5.76
CA CYS A 101 10.73 1.53 -4.80
C CYS A 101 11.57 0.32 -5.23
N LEU A 102 12.88 0.39 -4.99
CA LEU A 102 13.85 -0.66 -5.23
C LEU A 102 14.23 -1.33 -3.90
N PHE A 103 14.08 -2.66 -3.84
CA PHE A 103 14.38 -3.47 -2.66
C PHE A 103 15.44 -4.52 -2.97
N ARG A 104 16.22 -4.92 -1.97
CA ARG A 104 17.10 -6.09 -2.07
C ARG A 104 16.26 -7.36 -2.17
N GLU A 105 16.44 -8.12 -3.23
CA GLU A 105 15.66 -9.35 -3.48
C GLU A 105 15.81 -10.38 -2.35
N SER A 106 17.00 -10.48 -1.75
CA SER A 106 17.32 -11.40 -0.65
C SER A 106 16.73 -11.04 0.72
N GLN A 107 16.07 -9.88 0.85
CA GLN A 107 15.38 -9.47 2.07
C GLN A 107 13.85 -9.41 1.92
N LEU A 108 13.31 -9.36 0.69
CA LEU A 108 11.86 -9.38 0.44
C LEU A 108 11.15 -10.65 0.95
N THR A 109 11.88 -11.73 1.19
CA THR A 109 11.35 -13.01 1.69
C THR A 109 11.64 -13.24 3.19
N ARG A 110 12.11 -12.22 3.92
CA ARG A 110 12.47 -12.32 5.35
C ARG A 110 11.39 -11.71 6.24
N LYS A 111 11.32 -12.17 7.49
CA LYS A 111 10.44 -11.65 8.57
C LYS A 111 10.85 -10.24 9.09
N GLU A 112 11.50 -9.45 8.26
CA GLU A 112 12.00 -8.08 8.53
C GLU A 112 11.01 -7.04 7.97
N THR A 113 11.17 -5.76 8.31
CA THR A 113 10.38 -4.69 7.69
C THR A 113 10.98 -4.34 6.32
N ALA A 114 10.16 -4.03 5.31
CA ALA A 114 10.77 -3.69 4.01
C ALA A 114 11.45 -2.33 3.96
N MET A 115 11.33 -1.44 4.97
CA MET A 115 12.22 -0.28 5.05
C MET A 115 13.69 -0.70 5.14
N GLU A 116 13.97 -1.73 5.96
CA GLU A 116 15.31 -2.30 6.14
C GLU A 116 15.83 -2.96 4.84
N SER A 117 14.92 -3.29 3.93
CA SER A 117 15.18 -3.86 2.60
C SER A 117 15.21 -2.82 1.47
N MET A 118 14.67 -1.62 1.69
CA MET A 118 14.51 -0.58 0.68
C MET A 118 15.84 0.15 0.45
N ILE A 119 16.28 0.18 -0.80
CA ILE A 119 17.51 0.85 -1.22
C ILE A 119 17.21 2.31 -1.55
N LYS A 120 16.16 2.54 -2.36
CA LYS A 120 15.72 3.86 -2.82
C LYS A 120 14.29 3.80 -3.34
N GLY A 121 13.59 4.94 -3.37
CA GLY A 121 12.33 5.09 -4.09
C GLY A 121 12.19 6.46 -4.75
N ALA A 122 11.06 6.64 -5.43
CA ALA A 122 10.61 7.86 -6.07
C ALA A 122 9.10 8.01 -5.92
N ILE A 123 8.60 9.25 -5.78
CA ILE A 123 7.15 9.56 -5.79
C ILE A 123 6.83 10.57 -6.89
N GLN A 124 5.71 10.36 -7.58
CA GLN A 124 5.10 11.29 -8.55
C GLN A 124 3.61 11.51 -8.20
N ARG A 125 3.08 12.72 -8.45
CA ARG A 125 1.70 13.11 -8.10
C ARG A 125 0.99 13.77 -9.28
N LEU A 126 0.28 12.97 -10.08
CA LEU A 126 -0.46 13.46 -11.24
C LEU A 126 -1.67 14.31 -10.81
N PRO A 127 -2.01 15.40 -11.53
CA PRO A 127 -1.44 15.79 -12.83
C PRO A 127 -0.13 16.59 -12.78
N SER A 128 0.53 16.77 -11.62
CA SER A 128 1.87 17.37 -11.60
C SER A 128 2.90 16.41 -12.23
N PRO A 129 3.74 16.86 -13.16
CA PRO A 129 4.78 16.02 -13.76
C PRO A 129 5.96 15.79 -12.82
N ASP A 130 6.08 16.57 -11.73
CA ASP A 130 7.24 16.56 -10.83
C ASP A 130 7.44 15.21 -10.13
N ILE A 131 8.67 14.69 -10.22
CA ILE A 131 9.12 13.46 -9.56
C ILE A 131 10.06 13.84 -8.41
N ASN A 132 9.72 13.42 -7.20
CA ASN A 132 10.56 13.60 -6.01
C ASN A 132 11.45 12.36 -5.80
N LEU A 133 12.76 12.50 -6.01
CA LEU A 133 13.77 11.42 -6.00
C LEU A 133 14.53 11.33 -4.67
N ASP A 134 13.81 11.25 -3.56
CA ASP A 134 14.37 11.41 -2.22
C ASP A 134 13.95 10.26 -1.27
N THR A 135 14.91 9.42 -0.90
CA THR A 135 14.71 8.26 -0.01
C THR A 135 14.32 8.67 1.41
N ASP A 136 14.76 9.83 1.88
CA ASP A 136 14.54 10.26 3.26
C ASP A 136 13.23 11.03 3.39
N ARG A 137 12.79 11.75 2.35
CA ARG A 137 11.41 12.26 2.26
C ARG A 137 10.38 11.16 2.06
N ILE A 138 10.76 10.00 1.51
CA ILE A 138 9.92 8.78 1.49
C ILE A 138 9.81 8.12 2.89
N LYS A 139 10.71 8.46 3.82
CA LYS A 139 10.69 8.07 5.24
C LYS A 139 10.10 9.13 6.19
N ASP A 140 9.72 10.30 5.67
CA ASP A 140 9.11 11.40 6.43
C ASP A 140 7.61 11.12 6.63
N ILE A 141 7.24 10.64 7.83
CA ILE A 141 5.86 10.29 8.24
C ILE A 141 4.86 11.44 8.05
N GLU A 142 5.30 12.70 8.18
CA GLU A 142 4.42 13.86 8.05
C GLU A 142 4.18 14.27 6.59
N ARG A 143 5.03 13.84 5.66
CA ARG A 143 5.05 14.33 4.26
C ARG A 143 4.89 13.27 3.18
N ALA A 144 5.25 12.03 3.50
CA ALA A 144 5.01 10.86 2.69
C ALA A 144 4.16 9.88 3.52
N PRO A 145 2.89 9.67 3.15
CA PRO A 145 2.08 8.57 3.69
C PRO A 145 2.80 7.22 3.56
N PHE A 146 3.70 7.09 2.57
CA PHE A 146 4.61 5.96 2.37
C PHE A 146 5.57 5.68 3.53
N ALA A 147 5.94 6.68 4.33
CA ALA A 147 6.88 6.48 5.44
C ALA A 147 6.29 5.62 6.56
N LEU A 148 4.99 5.79 6.84
CA LEU A 148 4.21 4.92 7.72
C LEU A 148 4.18 3.46 7.21
N ILE A 149 4.39 3.25 5.90
CA ILE A 149 4.20 1.96 5.22
C ILE A 149 5.27 0.93 5.51
N VAL A 150 6.49 1.40 5.65
CA VAL A 150 7.66 0.53 5.68
C VAL A 150 8.41 0.62 7.01
N GLY A 151 8.28 1.72 7.76
CA GLY A 151 9.02 1.97 9.00
C GLY A 151 8.33 1.55 10.31
N VAL A 152 7.02 1.25 10.30
CA VAL A 152 6.26 0.94 11.52
C VAL A 152 6.03 -0.57 11.65
N LYS A 153 6.38 -1.15 12.80
CA LYS A 153 6.15 -2.57 13.09
C LYS A 153 4.73 -2.80 13.58
N SER A 154 4.09 -3.88 13.13
CA SER A 154 2.84 -4.39 13.68
C SER A 154 2.98 -4.63 15.18
N GLN A 155 2.04 -4.11 15.98
CA GLN A 155 2.04 -4.30 17.43
C GLN A 155 1.33 -5.59 17.85
N SER A 156 0.32 -6.01 17.08
CA SER A 156 -0.30 -7.33 17.25
C SER A 156 -0.70 -7.94 15.90
N ILE A 157 -0.70 -9.27 15.88
CA ILE A 157 -1.13 -10.12 14.77
C ILE A 157 -1.99 -11.23 15.39
N LYS A 158 -3.14 -11.54 14.78
CA LYS A 158 -4.10 -12.54 15.27
C LYS A 158 -4.73 -13.31 14.12
N GLU A 159 -4.82 -14.63 14.24
CA GLU A 159 -5.55 -15.46 13.27
C GLU A 159 -7.07 -15.29 13.43
N LEU A 160 -7.77 -15.20 12.30
CA LEU A 160 -9.24 -15.09 12.20
C LEU A 160 -9.91 -16.39 11.71
N GLY A 161 -9.12 -17.41 11.38
CA GLY A 161 -9.58 -18.65 10.77
C GLY A 161 -9.89 -18.55 9.28
N GLN A 162 -10.29 -19.66 8.68
CA GLN A 162 -10.52 -19.77 7.24
C GLN A 162 -11.93 -19.33 6.82
N LYS A 163 -12.02 -18.68 5.65
CA LYS A 163 -13.29 -18.35 4.98
C LYS A 163 -13.17 -18.49 3.47
N THR A 164 -14.26 -18.94 2.83
CA THR A 164 -14.34 -18.97 1.36
C THR A 164 -14.87 -17.65 0.82
N TRP A 165 -14.16 -17.05 -0.14
CA TRP A 165 -14.59 -15.85 -0.87
C TRP A 165 -14.72 -16.14 -2.37
N THR A 166 -15.64 -15.45 -3.05
CA THR A 166 -15.75 -15.49 -4.52
C THR A 166 -15.31 -14.16 -5.11
N VAL A 167 -14.23 -14.18 -5.88
CA VAL A 167 -13.58 -13.00 -6.47
C VAL A 167 -13.02 -13.38 -7.84
N LEU A 168 -13.10 -12.48 -8.84
CA LEU A 168 -12.77 -12.77 -10.24
C LEU A 168 -13.44 -14.06 -10.78
N ASP A 169 -14.72 -14.25 -10.42
CA ASP A 169 -15.54 -15.43 -10.74
C ASP A 169 -14.98 -16.79 -10.27
N LYS A 170 -13.98 -16.77 -9.38
CA LYS A 170 -13.36 -17.95 -8.75
C LYS A 170 -13.62 -17.98 -7.25
N LYS A 171 -13.74 -19.19 -6.71
CA LYS A 171 -13.77 -19.41 -5.25
C LYS A 171 -12.35 -19.60 -4.73
N HIS A 172 -12.01 -18.87 -3.69
CA HIS A 172 -10.76 -19.00 -2.95
C HIS A 172 -11.08 -19.38 -1.52
N GLU A 173 -10.42 -20.40 -0.99
CA GLU A 173 -10.34 -20.67 0.44
C GLU A 173 -9.21 -19.81 1.00
N CYS A 174 -9.52 -18.95 1.97
CA CYS A 174 -8.60 -17.92 2.43
C CYS A 174 -8.36 -17.96 3.93
N ASP A 175 -7.10 -17.89 4.33
CA ASP A 175 -6.70 -17.73 5.73
C ASP A 175 -6.85 -16.27 6.15
N GLY A 176 -7.60 -16.04 7.24
CA GLY A 176 -7.84 -14.71 7.79
C GLY A 176 -6.81 -14.30 8.84
N ILE A 177 -6.27 -13.08 8.72
CA ILE A 177 -5.32 -12.47 9.67
C ILE A 177 -5.80 -11.06 10.02
N GLN A 178 -5.74 -10.71 11.30
CA GLN A 178 -5.92 -9.36 11.81
C GLN A 178 -4.57 -8.76 12.21
N THR A 179 -4.32 -7.52 11.80
CA THR A 179 -3.13 -6.73 12.14
C THR A 179 -3.55 -5.39 12.75
N VAL A 180 -2.88 -4.97 13.83
CA VAL A 180 -3.10 -3.66 14.47
C VAL A 180 -1.80 -2.85 14.52
N ILE A 181 -1.91 -1.56 14.23
CA ILE A 181 -0.85 -0.56 14.35
C ILE A 181 -1.40 0.67 15.07
N GLU A 182 -0.67 1.17 16.06
CA GLU A 182 -0.98 2.37 16.82
C GLU A 182 0.24 3.29 16.83
N VAL A 183 0.04 4.60 16.65
CA VAL A 183 1.10 5.62 16.64
C VAL A 183 0.79 6.64 17.72
N GLU A 184 1.30 6.36 18.92
CA GLU A 184 0.99 7.05 20.19
C GLU A 184 1.05 8.58 20.07
N GLU A 185 2.13 9.12 19.49
CA GLU A 185 2.37 10.57 19.33
C GLU A 185 1.27 11.30 18.53
N SER A 186 0.54 10.59 17.68
CA SER A 186 -0.47 11.16 16.78
C SER A 186 -1.91 10.79 17.13
N GLY A 187 -2.11 9.91 18.13
CA GLY A 187 -3.41 9.34 18.47
C GLY A 187 -4.06 8.57 17.31
N PHE A 188 -3.24 7.99 16.42
CA PHE A 188 -3.67 7.25 15.24
C PHE A 188 -3.68 5.75 15.51
N ARG A 189 -4.76 5.08 15.11
CA ARG A 189 -4.91 3.63 15.19
C ARG A 189 -5.46 3.06 13.88
N LEU A 190 -4.93 1.90 13.52
CA LEU A 190 -5.27 1.14 12.32
C LEU A 190 -5.52 -0.32 12.69
N GLN A 191 -6.59 -0.88 12.15
CA GLN A 191 -6.85 -2.32 12.17
C GLN A 191 -7.22 -2.81 10.77
N LEU A 192 -6.52 -3.86 10.31
CA LEU A 192 -6.79 -4.54 9.04
C LEU A 192 -7.14 -6.00 9.32
N ASP A 193 -8.34 -6.41 8.93
CA ASP A 193 -8.78 -7.81 8.88
C ASP A 193 -8.68 -8.28 7.42
N ALA A 194 -7.67 -9.07 7.07
CA ALA A 194 -7.33 -9.46 5.70
C ALA A 194 -7.42 -10.98 5.47
N TYR A 195 -7.79 -11.38 4.26
CA TYR A 195 -7.93 -12.78 3.85
C TYR A 195 -6.99 -13.09 2.67
N TYR A 196 -6.16 -14.13 2.82
CA TYR A 196 -5.07 -14.47 1.90
C TYR A 196 -5.23 -15.86 1.28
N ASN A 197 -4.76 -16.04 0.04
CA ASN A 197 -4.73 -17.32 -0.68
C ASN A 197 -3.56 -17.35 -1.68
N ASP A 198 -2.76 -18.43 -1.70
CA ASP A 198 -1.48 -18.49 -2.41
C ASP A 198 -1.57 -18.48 -3.95
N ASP A 199 -2.75 -18.82 -4.52
CA ASP A 199 -3.00 -18.74 -5.97
C ASP A 199 -3.18 -17.30 -6.48
N VAL A 200 -3.33 -16.33 -5.57
CA VAL A 200 -3.50 -14.91 -5.91
C VAL A 200 -2.14 -14.20 -5.82
N PRO A 201 -1.74 -13.39 -6.83
CA PRO A 201 -0.54 -12.56 -6.75
C PRO A 201 -0.56 -11.69 -5.49
N PHE A 202 0.55 -11.68 -4.73
CA PHE A 202 0.66 -11.05 -3.39
C PHE A 202 -0.26 -11.63 -2.28
N GLY A 203 -0.98 -12.71 -2.57
CA GLY A 203 -1.86 -13.43 -1.64
C GLY A 203 -3.17 -12.74 -1.29
N PHE A 204 -3.26 -11.41 -1.31
CA PHE A 204 -4.41 -10.68 -0.76
C PHE A 204 -5.66 -10.72 -1.66
N VAL A 205 -6.77 -11.23 -1.11
CA VAL A 205 -8.05 -11.43 -1.83
C VAL A 205 -9.10 -10.36 -1.47
N LYS A 206 -9.31 -10.16 -0.16
CA LYS A 206 -10.32 -9.25 0.40
C LYS A 206 -9.95 -8.87 1.84
N GLY A 207 -10.35 -7.69 2.30
CA GLY A 207 -10.23 -7.28 3.69
C GLY A 207 -11.18 -6.17 4.12
N THR A 208 -11.20 -5.90 5.42
CA THR A 208 -11.89 -4.77 6.05
C THR A 208 -10.87 -3.94 6.82
N LEU A 209 -10.88 -2.63 6.60
CA LEU A 209 -9.97 -1.67 7.18
C LEU A 209 -10.73 -0.69 8.08
N VAL A 210 -10.28 -0.55 9.33
CA VAL A 210 -10.77 0.44 10.29
C VAL A 210 -9.63 1.39 10.63
N VAL A 211 -9.89 2.69 10.54
CA VAL A 211 -8.94 3.76 10.87
C VAL A 211 -9.58 4.72 11.84
N GLU A 212 -8.86 5.01 12.92
CA GLU A 212 -9.31 5.82 14.05
C GLU A 212 -8.25 6.90 14.32
N GLN A 213 -8.69 8.15 14.47
CA GLN A 213 -7.83 9.22 14.93
C GLN A 213 -8.64 10.28 15.69
N LYS A 214 -8.28 10.51 16.96
CA LYS A 214 -9.00 11.42 17.87
C LYS A 214 -10.50 11.08 17.91
N ASN A 215 -11.36 11.96 17.43
CA ASN A 215 -12.82 11.89 17.51
C ASN A 215 -13.46 11.45 16.17
N GLN A 216 -12.69 10.80 15.28
CA GLN A 216 -13.18 10.30 14.00
C GLN A 216 -12.74 8.87 13.74
N LYS A 217 -13.65 8.09 13.16
CA LYS A 217 -13.45 6.69 12.76
C LYS A 217 -14.04 6.44 11.38
N VAL A 218 -13.32 5.71 10.55
CA VAL A 218 -13.74 5.37 9.18
C VAL A 218 -13.52 3.88 8.93
N THR A 219 -14.51 3.24 8.31
CA THR A 219 -14.44 1.82 7.93
C THR A 219 -14.61 1.66 6.41
N ALA A 220 -13.76 0.84 5.79
CA ALA A 220 -13.81 0.52 4.37
C ALA A 220 -13.65 -0.99 4.11
N GLU A 221 -14.29 -1.48 3.05
CA GLU A 221 -14.01 -2.79 2.45
C GLU A 221 -12.97 -2.64 1.32
N ILE A 222 -12.07 -3.62 1.20
CA ILE A 222 -11.08 -3.71 0.12
C ILE A 222 -11.27 -5.06 -0.60
N LYS A 223 -11.31 -5.06 -1.93
CA LYS A 223 -11.57 -6.27 -2.73
C LYS A 223 -10.74 -6.30 -4.00
N LEU A 224 -10.13 -7.45 -4.34
CA LEU A 224 -9.48 -7.66 -5.63
C LEU A 224 -10.51 -7.58 -6.78
N ILE A 225 -10.21 -6.80 -7.82
CA ILE A 225 -11.08 -6.60 -8.99
C ILE A 225 -10.41 -6.90 -10.33
N GLU A 226 -9.08 -6.94 -10.41
CA GLU A 226 -8.38 -7.23 -11.67
C GLU A 226 -6.96 -7.80 -11.44
N ILE A 227 -6.49 -8.65 -12.37
CA ILE A 227 -5.09 -9.08 -12.48
C ILE A 227 -4.63 -8.83 -13.92
N LYS A 228 -3.48 -8.18 -14.10
CA LYS A 228 -2.86 -7.80 -15.37
C LYS A 228 -1.45 -8.38 -15.48
N GLU A 229 -0.98 -8.56 -16.71
CA GLU A 229 0.38 -8.99 -17.05
C GLU A 229 1.11 -7.94 -17.91
N GLY A 230 2.44 -8.06 -18.04
CA GLY A 230 3.25 -7.20 -18.92
C GLY A 230 3.49 -5.77 -18.42
N ALA A 231 3.21 -5.49 -17.15
CA ALA A 231 3.40 -4.17 -16.55
C ALA A 231 4.87 -3.71 -16.59
N LYS A 232 5.05 -2.40 -16.80
CA LYS A 232 6.32 -1.68 -16.70
C LYS A 232 6.20 -0.61 -15.61
N PRO A 233 7.30 -0.19 -14.96
CA PRO A 233 7.24 0.89 -13.99
C PRO A 233 6.94 2.22 -14.70
N SER A 234 6.00 2.95 -14.13
CA SER A 234 5.57 4.30 -14.53
C SER A 234 6.67 5.34 -14.32
N ILE A 235 7.56 5.13 -13.34
CA ILE A 235 8.80 5.89 -13.15
C ILE A 235 9.99 5.06 -13.68
N PRO A 236 10.74 5.51 -14.70
CA PRO A 236 11.92 4.81 -15.21
C PRO A 236 12.97 4.54 -14.12
N LEU A 237 13.43 3.29 -14.01
CA LEU A 237 14.29 2.83 -12.91
C LEU A 237 15.68 3.49 -12.93
N GLU A 238 16.14 3.95 -14.09
CA GLU A 238 17.41 4.65 -14.29
C GLU A 238 17.44 5.94 -13.46
N LYS A 239 16.33 6.70 -13.44
CA LYS A 239 16.19 7.92 -12.61
C LYS A 239 16.31 7.63 -11.11
N ILE A 240 15.86 6.45 -10.70
CA ILE A 240 15.93 5.99 -9.30
C ILE A 240 17.37 5.56 -8.95
N VAL A 241 18.11 4.94 -9.88
CA VAL A 241 19.49 4.48 -9.64
C VAL A 241 20.54 5.59 -9.75
N ASP A 242 20.46 6.48 -10.75
CA ASP A 242 21.52 7.49 -10.94
C ASP A 242 21.58 8.47 -9.76
N SER A 243 20.44 8.76 -9.15
CA SER A 243 20.37 9.53 -7.90
C SER A 243 20.83 8.76 -6.65
N ALA A 244 21.19 7.47 -6.76
CA ALA A 244 21.83 6.68 -5.70
C ALA A 244 23.37 6.62 -5.84
N LYS A 245 23.94 7.09 -6.97
CA LYS A 245 25.39 7.15 -7.23
C LYS A 245 26.07 8.40 -6.66
N VAL A 246 25.34 9.28 -5.99
CA VAL A 246 25.82 10.63 -5.58
C VAL A 246 26.72 10.58 -4.34
N ASN A 247 26.65 9.50 -3.54
CA ASN A 247 27.48 9.31 -2.35
C ASN A 247 28.29 7.99 -2.48
N GLU A 248 29.47 8.09 -3.10
CA GLU A 248 30.62 7.21 -2.87
C GLU A 248 31.67 7.94 -2.02
#